data_AF-A0A3M1ZBX3-F1
#
_entry.id   AF-A0A3M1ZBX3-F1
#
_cell.length_a   1.000
_cell.length_b   1.000
_cell.length_c   1.000
_cell.angle_alpha   90.00
_cell.angle_beta   90.00
_cell.angle_gamma   90.00
#
_symmetry.space_group_name_H-M   'P 1'
#
loop_
_entity.id
_entity.type
_entity.pdbx_description
1 polymer ?
#
loop_
_entity_poly.entity_id
_entity_poly.type
_entity_poly.pdbx_seq_one_letter_code
_entity_poly.pdbx_strand_id
1 'polypeptide(L)'
;MKTMNVCKFLTLIGFFMCAFSFASWAQSNKISASGDVGIGDTTPDGRLEIVGDPYEKKPQLLLSQKGARNNSIFFQNSKDENRFWGMKANPAASKTRFKFFYEPNDSTHFDILTMTPEKRVGINTNDPEKALQVNGGVLVHTGTGNLNLGYPGSNQWAFSTIGGGANLQLWAEPKGKSKFIVAYFQKDGNVGIGTDNPTQKLEVAGRRLRLSTPGNPNRNIEMRTDGAHMDLNANGGNLYLHSNTGNTILQAFGGKVVVGAGSNPYTSKLHVQGGASVSDWLRINGNTDGTAWKLGMNGSFIQRNGNVRLAVGSGKVAIGGGYASGYKLSVDGKVM
;
A
#
# COMPACT_ATOMS: atom_id res chain seq x y z
N MET A 1 -67.01 -66.37 49.71
CA MET A 1 -66.40 -65.22 50.40
C MET A 1 -65.44 -65.73 51.47
N LYS A 2 -64.14 -65.78 51.18
CA LYS A 2 -63.08 -65.96 52.19
C LYS A 2 -62.56 -64.57 52.51
N THR A 3 -62.73 -64.14 53.75
CA THR A 3 -62.26 -62.86 54.28
C THR A 3 -60.73 -62.86 54.28
N MET A 4 -60.15 -62.17 53.30
CA MET A 4 -58.71 -61.89 53.27
C MET A 4 -58.41 -60.88 54.39
N ASN A 5 -57.56 -61.28 55.35
CA ASN A 5 -57.20 -60.49 56.52
C ASN A 5 -56.70 -59.09 56.12
N VAL A 6 -57.52 -58.08 56.41
CA VAL A 6 -57.26 -56.64 56.20
C VAL A 6 -55.88 -56.21 56.73
N CYS A 7 -55.40 -56.88 57.79
CA CYS A 7 -54.11 -56.61 58.41
C CYS A 7 -52.90 -56.98 57.51
N LYS A 8 -52.97 -58.03 56.67
CA LYS A 8 -51.91 -58.41 55.71
C LYS A 8 -51.90 -57.52 54.46
N PHE A 9 -53.06 -56.98 54.08
CA PHE A 9 -53.17 -56.06 52.95
C PHE A 9 -52.64 -54.67 53.31
N LEU A 10 -52.89 -54.19 54.54
CA LEU A 10 -52.32 -52.93 55.03
C LEU A 10 -50.81 -52.98 55.26
N THR A 11 -50.23 -54.12 55.70
CA THR A 11 -48.77 -54.25 55.83
C THR A 11 -48.08 -54.33 54.47
N LEU A 12 -48.69 -54.99 53.48
CA LEU A 12 -48.17 -55.02 52.11
C LEU A 12 -48.24 -53.63 51.45
N ILE A 13 -49.34 -52.88 51.65
CA ILE A 13 -49.47 -51.49 51.17
C ILE A 13 -48.50 -50.56 51.90
N GLY A 14 -48.33 -50.71 53.23
CA GLY A 14 -47.37 -49.93 54.01
C GLY A 14 -45.91 -50.17 53.59
N PHE A 15 -45.56 -51.43 53.28
CA PHE A 15 -44.23 -51.78 52.76
C PHE A 15 -44.02 -51.27 51.32
N PHE A 16 -45.07 -51.31 50.48
CA PHE A 16 -45.03 -50.77 49.11
C PHE A 16 -44.97 -49.23 49.09
N MET A 17 -45.67 -48.55 50.02
CA MET A 17 -45.65 -47.09 50.13
C MET A 17 -44.36 -46.57 50.78
N CYS A 18 -43.73 -47.34 51.68
CA CYS A 18 -42.40 -47.02 52.20
C CYS A 18 -41.29 -47.26 51.16
N ALA A 19 -41.46 -48.26 50.28
CA ALA A 19 -40.57 -48.49 49.14
C ALA A 19 -40.72 -47.42 48.02
N PHE A 20 -41.91 -46.83 47.86
CA PHE A 20 -42.16 -45.77 46.87
C PHE A 20 -41.84 -44.34 47.34
N SER A 21 -41.68 -44.12 48.65
CA SER A 21 -41.33 -42.79 49.20
C SER A 21 -39.83 -42.50 49.20
N PHE A 22 -39.01 -43.42 48.68
CA PHE A 22 -37.68 -43.12 48.15
C PHE A 22 -37.71 -42.91 46.64
N ALA A 23 -38.76 -42.27 46.10
CA ALA A 23 -38.54 -41.40 44.96
C ALA A 23 -37.71 -40.21 45.48
N SER A 24 -36.43 -40.48 45.74
CA SER A 24 -35.40 -39.47 45.98
C SER A 24 -35.64 -38.40 44.95
N TRP A 25 -35.61 -37.12 45.33
CA TRP A 25 -35.42 -36.05 44.36
C TRP A 25 -34.27 -36.48 43.47
N ALA A 26 -34.60 -36.97 42.27
CA ALA A 26 -33.65 -37.75 41.49
C ALA A 26 -32.50 -36.81 41.24
N GLN A 27 -31.31 -37.19 41.69
CA GLN A 27 -30.11 -36.43 41.41
C GLN A 27 -30.10 -36.28 39.88
N SER A 28 -30.25 -35.06 39.38
CA SER A 28 -30.18 -34.78 37.93
C SER A 28 -28.78 -35.03 37.38
N ASN A 29 -27.83 -35.34 38.26
CA ASN A 29 -26.47 -35.73 37.93
C ASN A 29 -26.36 -37.25 37.92
N LYS A 30 -25.66 -37.80 36.94
CA LYS A 30 -25.38 -39.23 36.80
C LYS A 30 -23.87 -39.47 36.74
N ILE A 31 -23.40 -40.51 37.40
CA ILE A 31 -22.09 -41.12 37.16
C ILE A 31 -22.40 -42.55 36.68
N SER A 32 -22.23 -42.82 35.39
CA SER A 32 -22.57 -44.12 34.82
C SER A 32 -21.47 -45.16 35.07
N ALA A 33 -21.84 -46.44 34.99
CA ALA A 33 -20.86 -47.53 35.00
C ALA A 33 -19.93 -47.52 33.78
N SER A 34 -20.32 -46.84 32.68
CA SER A 34 -19.46 -46.61 31.51
C SER A 34 -18.40 -45.53 31.74
N GLY A 35 -18.49 -44.79 32.86
CA GLY A 35 -17.56 -43.72 33.24
C GLY A 35 -17.97 -42.32 32.76
N ASP A 36 -19.20 -42.16 32.27
CA ASP A 36 -19.71 -40.88 31.80
C ASP A 36 -20.38 -40.13 32.95
N VAL A 37 -20.14 -38.83 33.01
CA VAL A 37 -20.61 -37.96 34.08
C VAL A 37 -21.57 -36.93 33.49
N GLY A 38 -22.84 -37.01 33.85
CA GLY A 38 -23.84 -35.98 33.57
C GLY A 38 -24.06 -35.11 34.81
N ILE A 39 -24.08 -33.80 34.65
CA ILE A 39 -24.52 -32.84 35.67
C ILE A 39 -25.74 -32.11 35.11
N GLY A 40 -26.92 -32.29 35.71
CA GLY A 40 -28.17 -31.79 35.13
C GLY A 40 -28.75 -32.65 34.00
N ASP A 41 -28.06 -33.74 33.61
CA ASP A 41 -28.52 -34.73 32.65
C ASP A 41 -28.23 -36.17 33.13
N THR A 42 -29.20 -37.06 32.91
CA THR A 42 -29.14 -38.48 33.26
C THR A 42 -28.83 -39.38 32.06
N THR A 43 -28.70 -38.82 30.86
CA THR A 43 -28.32 -39.53 29.65
C THR A 43 -27.24 -38.74 28.89
N PRO A 44 -26.07 -38.49 29.50
CA PRO A 44 -25.04 -37.68 28.87
C PRO A 44 -24.56 -38.30 27.55
N ASP A 45 -24.39 -37.47 26.52
CA ASP A 45 -23.88 -37.85 25.19
C ASP A 45 -22.33 -37.88 25.15
N GLY A 46 -21.68 -37.33 26.18
CA GLY A 46 -20.22 -37.25 26.30
C GLY A 46 -19.69 -37.74 27.66
N ARG A 47 -18.36 -37.91 27.74
CA ARG A 47 -17.67 -38.34 28.98
C ARG A 47 -17.96 -37.43 30.18
N LEU A 48 -18.11 -36.13 29.93
CA LEU A 48 -18.60 -35.16 30.89
C LEU A 48 -19.56 -34.22 30.16
N GLU A 49 -20.82 -34.21 30.58
CA GLU A 49 -21.83 -33.28 30.10
C GLU A 49 -22.42 -32.52 31.29
N ILE A 50 -22.53 -31.21 31.14
CA ILE A 50 -23.15 -30.34 32.14
C ILE A 50 -24.28 -29.65 31.43
N VAL A 51 -25.53 -29.89 31.80
CA VAL A 51 -26.71 -29.24 31.24
C VAL A 51 -27.20 -28.20 32.23
N GLY A 52 -27.27 -26.94 31.76
CA GLY A 52 -27.83 -25.84 32.53
C GLY A 52 -29.34 -25.69 32.32
N ASP A 53 -30.01 -25.03 33.25
CA ASP A 53 -31.40 -24.59 33.06
C ASP A 53 -31.42 -23.29 32.23
N PRO A 54 -32.08 -23.24 31.06
CA PRO A 54 -32.12 -22.05 30.20
C PRO A 54 -32.83 -20.85 30.84
N TYR A 55 -33.58 -21.05 31.93
CA TYR A 55 -34.30 -20.00 32.65
C TYR A 55 -33.57 -19.51 33.90
N GLU A 56 -32.56 -20.25 34.40
CA GLU A 56 -31.73 -19.81 35.51
C GLU A 56 -30.51 -19.01 35.04
N LYS A 57 -30.31 -17.82 35.61
CA LYS A 57 -29.10 -17.00 35.36
C LYS A 57 -27.89 -17.47 36.19
N LYS A 58 -27.63 -18.79 36.24
CA LYS A 58 -26.45 -19.36 36.90
C LYS A 58 -25.42 -19.76 35.85
N PRO A 59 -24.11 -19.66 36.16
CA PRO A 59 -23.08 -20.20 35.29
C PRO A 59 -23.21 -21.73 35.20
N GLN A 60 -23.20 -22.27 33.99
CA GLN A 60 -23.22 -23.70 33.74
C GLN A 60 -21.97 -24.39 34.31
N LEU A 61 -20.81 -23.74 34.23
CA LEU A 61 -19.59 -24.11 34.94
C LEU A 61 -19.04 -22.89 35.68
N LEU A 62 -19.00 -22.95 37.01
CA LEU A 62 -18.36 -21.94 37.85
C LEU A 62 -17.02 -22.46 38.37
N LEU A 63 -15.94 -21.79 37.97
CA LEU A 63 -14.63 -22.00 38.55
C LEU A 63 -14.34 -20.85 39.51
N SER A 64 -14.20 -21.18 40.79
CA SER A 64 -13.84 -20.22 41.82
C SER A 64 -12.70 -20.77 42.66
N GLN A 65 -11.72 -19.92 42.95
CA GLN A 65 -10.63 -20.19 43.87
C GLN A 65 -10.71 -19.20 45.03
N LYS A 66 -10.42 -19.68 46.24
CA LYS A 66 -10.23 -18.81 47.41
C LYS A 66 -8.83 -18.18 47.33
N GLY A 67 -8.74 -16.86 47.46
CA GLY A 67 -7.48 -16.11 47.45
C GLY A 67 -7.16 -15.41 46.11
N ALA A 68 -5.94 -14.88 45.96
CA ALA A 68 -5.52 -14.03 44.83
C ALA A 68 -5.04 -14.79 43.57
N ARG A 69 -5.46 -16.05 43.39
CA ARG A 69 -5.07 -16.89 42.25
C ARG A 69 -6.09 -16.81 41.11
N ASN A 70 -5.63 -17.11 39.89
CA ASN A 70 -6.45 -17.09 38.68
C ASN A 70 -7.36 -18.32 38.60
N ASN A 71 -8.65 -18.11 38.34
CA ASN A 71 -9.53 -19.22 37.95
C ASN A 71 -9.13 -19.68 36.55
N SER A 72 -8.73 -20.95 36.42
CA SER A 72 -8.13 -21.48 35.20
C SER A 72 -8.65 -22.89 34.87
N ILE A 73 -8.72 -23.22 33.59
CA ILE A 73 -8.84 -24.59 33.09
C ILE A 73 -7.51 -24.94 32.42
N PHE A 74 -6.98 -26.11 32.73
CA PHE A 74 -5.73 -26.62 32.17
C PHE A 74 -5.99 -27.84 31.28
N PHE A 75 -5.30 -27.90 30.15
CA PHE A 75 -5.31 -29.01 29.22
C PHE A 75 -3.90 -29.60 29.17
N GLN A 76 -3.77 -30.83 29.66
CA GLN A 76 -2.50 -31.53 29.80
C GLN A 76 -2.63 -32.92 29.16
N ASN A 77 -1.61 -33.33 28.42
CA ASN A 77 -1.49 -34.68 27.84
C ASN A 77 -0.09 -35.26 28.11
N SER A 78 0.46 -34.92 29.28
CA SER A 78 1.72 -35.44 29.81
C SER A 78 1.57 -35.68 31.30
N LYS A 79 2.45 -36.50 31.88
CA LYS A 79 2.62 -36.58 33.34
C LYS A 79 3.38 -35.38 33.91
N ASP A 80 4.01 -34.57 33.05
CA ASP A 80 4.80 -33.39 33.46
C ASP A 80 3.86 -32.25 33.88
N GLU A 81 3.83 -31.93 35.17
CA GLU A 81 2.94 -30.93 35.78
C GLU A 81 3.06 -29.52 35.18
N ASN A 82 4.20 -29.21 34.56
CA ASN A 82 4.50 -27.90 33.97
C ASN A 82 4.35 -27.87 32.44
N ARG A 83 3.68 -28.86 31.83
CA ARG A 83 3.50 -28.91 30.37
C ARG A 83 2.03 -28.92 29.99
N PHE A 84 1.45 -27.74 29.82
CA PHE A 84 0.03 -27.62 29.54
C PHE A 84 -0.33 -26.35 28.75
N TRP A 85 -1.50 -26.39 28.14
CA TRP A 85 -2.19 -25.20 27.64
C TRP A 85 -3.27 -24.81 28.63
N GLY A 86 -3.44 -23.51 28.84
CA GLY A 86 -4.41 -23.02 29.81
C GLY A 86 -5.28 -21.92 29.25
N MET A 87 -6.48 -21.81 29.81
CA MET A 87 -7.29 -20.61 29.72
C MET A 87 -7.63 -20.11 31.12
N LYS A 88 -7.53 -18.80 31.33
CA LYS A 88 -7.76 -18.20 32.65
C LYS A 88 -8.47 -16.87 32.57
N ALA A 89 -9.28 -16.61 33.58
CA ALA A 89 -9.70 -15.27 33.95
C ALA A 89 -8.72 -14.77 35.01
N ASN A 90 -7.85 -13.83 34.64
CA ASN A 90 -6.94 -13.19 35.58
C ASN A 90 -7.61 -11.93 36.15
N PRO A 91 -7.97 -11.89 37.44
CA PRO A 91 -8.41 -10.67 38.09
C PRO A 91 -7.20 -9.74 38.27
N ALA A 92 -6.97 -8.82 37.32
CA ALA A 92 -6.15 -7.66 37.66
C ALA A 92 -6.92 -6.83 38.70
N ALA A 93 -6.21 -6.12 39.58
CA ALA A 93 -6.77 -5.36 40.72
C ALA A 93 -7.95 -4.42 40.40
N SER A 94 -8.22 -4.12 39.12
CA SER A 94 -9.39 -3.35 38.68
C SER A 94 -10.16 -3.94 37.49
N LYS A 95 -9.63 -4.93 36.75
CA LYS A 95 -10.21 -5.41 35.48
C LYS A 95 -9.82 -6.86 35.15
N THR A 96 -10.81 -7.75 35.01
CA THR A 96 -10.57 -9.16 34.65
C THR A 96 -10.12 -9.27 33.19
N ARG A 97 -8.97 -9.91 32.94
CA ARG A 97 -8.52 -10.28 31.58
C ARG A 97 -8.81 -11.74 31.33
N PHE A 98 -9.15 -12.08 30.09
CA PHE A 98 -9.24 -13.47 29.65
C PHE A 98 -8.05 -13.82 28.78
N LYS A 99 -7.41 -14.96 29.04
CA LYS A 99 -6.14 -15.31 28.37
C LYS A 99 -6.11 -16.76 27.90
N PHE A 100 -5.45 -16.99 26.77
CA PHE A 100 -4.87 -18.28 26.39
C PHE A 100 -3.36 -18.23 26.59
N PHE A 101 -2.83 -19.27 27.22
CA PHE A 101 -1.42 -19.35 27.57
C PHE A 101 -0.87 -20.76 27.45
N TYR A 102 0.46 -20.83 27.40
CA TYR A 102 1.21 -22.06 27.35
C TYR A 102 2.34 -22.01 28.39
N GLU A 103 2.53 -23.11 29.11
CA GLU A 103 3.69 -23.34 29.97
C GLU A 103 4.44 -24.56 29.42
N PRO A 104 5.70 -24.39 28.97
CA PRO A 104 6.56 -25.52 28.63
C PRO A 104 7.16 -26.15 29.89
N ASN A 105 7.78 -27.32 29.70
CA ASN A 105 8.43 -28.09 30.76
C ASN A 105 9.75 -27.45 31.26
N ASP A 106 9.72 -26.16 31.55
CA ASP A 106 10.82 -25.32 32.03
C ASP A 106 10.35 -24.21 32.98
N SER A 107 9.09 -24.24 33.42
CA SER A 107 8.42 -23.24 34.28
C SER A 107 8.24 -21.85 33.67
N THR A 108 8.52 -21.66 32.38
CA THR A 108 8.24 -20.39 31.69
C THR A 108 6.75 -20.25 31.37
N HIS A 109 6.26 -19.01 31.34
CA HIS A 109 4.85 -18.72 31.11
C HIS A 109 4.68 -17.81 29.90
N PHE A 110 3.93 -18.28 28.90
CA PHE A 110 3.65 -17.51 27.68
C PHE A 110 2.18 -17.15 27.60
N ASP A 111 1.86 -15.88 27.84
CA ASP A 111 0.56 -15.33 27.45
C ASP A 111 0.54 -15.13 25.93
N ILE A 112 -0.23 -15.97 25.22
CA ILE A 112 -0.27 -15.98 23.75
C ILE A 112 -1.37 -15.03 23.25
N LEU A 113 -2.59 -15.17 23.80
CA LEU A 113 -3.73 -14.34 23.44
C LEU A 113 -4.31 -13.71 24.70
N THR A 114 -4.45 -12.40 24.71
CA THR A 114 -5.05 -11.63 25.80
C THR A 114 -6.27 -10.87 25.31
N MET A 115 -7.40 -11.06 25.96
CA MET A 115 -8.61 -10.26 25.79
C MET A 115 -8.83 -9.37 27.01
N THR A 116 -9.09 -8.09 26.78
CA THR A 116 -9.29 -7.09 27.85
C THR A 116 -10.74 -6.60 27.92
N PRO A 117 -11.21 -6.08 29.07
CA PRO A 117 -12.55 -5.50 29.20
C PRO A 117 -12.81 -4.30 28.29
N GLU A 118 -11.76 -3.65 27.79
CA GLU A 118 -11.84 -2.57 26.80
C GLU A 118 -12.12 -3.08 25.37
N LYS A 119 -12.43 -4.38 25.21
CA LYS A 119 -12.72 -5.03 23.91
C LYS A 119 -11.50 -5.04 23.00
N ARG A 120 -10.31 -5.33 23.55
CA ARG A 120 -9.05 -5.44 22.81
C ARG A 120 -8.52 -6.86 22.84
N VAL A 121 -7.87 -7.27 21.74
CA VAL A 121 -7.18 -8.53 21.59
C VAL A 121 -5.69 -8.26 21.39
N GLY A 122 -4.86 -8.79 22.28
CA GLY A 122 -3.42 -8.84 22.15
C GLY A 122 -2.96 -10.23 21.74
N ILE A 123 -2.05 -10.32 20.76
CA ILE A 123 -1.29 -11.53 20.46
C ILE A 123 0.17 -11.27 20.86
N ASN A 124 0.73 -12.09 21.75
CA ASN A 124 2.04 -11.90 22.38
C ASN A 124 2.21 -10.56 23.12
N THR A 125 1.11 -9.94 23.54
CA THR A 125 1.09 -8.75 24.40
C THR A 125 -0.06 -8.84 25.40
N ASN A 126 0.19 -8.34 26.60
CA ASN A 126 -0.77 -8.34 27.69
C ASN A 126 -1.56 -7.04 27.81
N ASP A 127 -1.05 -5.96 27.22
CA ASP A 127 -1.58 -4.61 27.33
C ASP A 127 -1.75 -3.99 25.94
N PRO A 128 -2.67 -4.54 25.11
CA PRO A 128 -2.92 -4.00 23.79
C PRO A 128 -3.45 -2.56 23.86
N GLU A 129 -2.88 -1.67 23.04
CA GLU A 129 -3.28 -0.26 22.92
C GLU A 129 -4.38 -0.06 21.87
N LYS A 130 -4.51 -1.01 20.93
CA LYS A 130 -5.47 -1.01 19.84
C LYS A 130 -6.42 -2.20 19.95
N ALA A 131 -7.51 -2.18 19.17
CA ALA A 131 -8.53 -3.24 19.18
C ALA A 131 -7.93 -4.64 18.88
N LEU A 132 -6.96 -4.70 17.96
CA LEU A 132 -6.10 -5.86 17.75
C LEU A 132 -4.65 -5.38 17.73
N GLN A 133 -3.79 -5.99 18.53
CA GLN A 133 -2.36 -5.72 18.51
C GLN A 133 -1.60 -7.04 18.53
N VAL A 134 -0.65 -7.19 17.60
CA VAL A 134 0.29 -8.30 17.57
C VAL A 134 1.67 -7.76 17.92
N ASN A 135 2.30 -8.30 18.97
CA ASN A 135 3.69 -8.01 19.28
C ASN A 135 4.59 -8.96 18.48
N GLY A 136 4.85 -8.60 17.22
CA GLY A 136 5.56 -9.41 16.24
C GLY A 136 5.03 -9.21 14.82
N GLY A 137 5.51 -10.00 13.88
CA GLY A 137 5.03 -10.00 12.49
C GLY A 137 3.71 -10.74 12.33
N VAL A 138 2.95 -10.39 11.28
CA VAL A 138 1.73 -11.10 10.87
C VAL A 138 1.94 -11.62 9.45
N LEU A 139 1.88 -12.94 9.28
CA LEU A 139 1.79 -13.54 7.96
C LEU A 139 0.33 -13.56 7.52
N VAL A 140 0.00 -12.82 6.48
CA VAL A 140 -1.33 -12.85 5.85
C VAL A 140 -1.19 -13.60 4.52
N HIS A 141 -1.82 -14.77 4.41
CA HIS A 141 -1.82 -15.55 3.18
C HIS A 141 -2.77 -14.93 2.14
N THR A 142 -2.29 -13.90 1.44
CA THR A 142 -3.10 -13.13 0.50
C THR A 142 -3.24 -13.77 -0.89
N GLY A 143 -2.82 -15.03 -1.05
CA GLY A 143 -3.12 -15.84 -2.24
C GLY A 143 -4.52 -16.48 -2.17
N THR A 144 -5.09 -16.63 -0.97
CA THR A 144 -6.43 -17.19 -0.73
C THR A 144 -7.48 -16.12 -0.43
N GLY A 145 -7.09 -14.84 -0.43
CA GLY A 145 -7.92 -13.68 -0.08
C GLY A 145 -7.08 -12.40 -0.03
N ASN A 146 -7.63 -11.27 0.41
CA ASN A 146 -6.88 -10.01 0.51
C ASN A 146 -6.76 -9.57 1.97
N LEU A 147 -5.76 -8.76 2.28
CA LEU A 147 -5.86 -7.85 3.42
C LEU A 147 -6.73 -6.65 2.99
N ASN A 148 -7.98 -6.65 3.44
CA ASN A 148 -8.94 -5.58 3.12
C ASN A 148 -8.94 -4.52 4.23
N LEU A 149 -8.77 -3.25 3.86
CA LEU A 149 -8.85 -2.10 4.75
C LEU A 149 -9.93 -1.14 4.24
N GLY A 150 -10.89 -0.76 5.10
CA GLY A 150 -11.94 0.18 4.74
C GLY A 150 -13.28 -0.18 5.37
N TYR A 151 -14.36 0.38 4.82
CA TYR A 151 -15.71 0.17 5.35
C TYR A 151 -16.41 -0.97 4.59
N PRO A 152 -16.91 -2.00 5.29
CA PRO A 152 -17.69 -3.07 4.65
C PRO A 152 -18.86 -2.51 3.82
N GLY A 153 -18.99 -2.96 2.57
CA GLY A 153 -20.04 -2.49 1.64
C GLY A 153 -19.87 -1.05 1.13
N SER A 154 -18.69 -0.46 1.31
CA SER A 154 -18.37 0.91 0.89
C SER A 154 -16.94 0.96 0.32
N ASN A 155 -16.25 2.10 0.44
CA ASN A 155 -14.89 2.25 -0.05
C ASN A 155 -13.92 1.34 0.71
N GLN A 156 -13.19 0.51 -0.02
CA GLN A 156 -12.17 -0.39 0.50
C GLN A 156 -10.88 -0.34 -0.32
N TRP A 157 -9.80 -0.75 0.33
CA TRP A 157 -8.50 -1.01 -0.25
C TRP A 157 -8.15 -2.47 -0.03
N ALA A 158 -7.55 -3.10 -1.02
CA ALA A 158 -7.11 -4.48 -0.93
C ALA A 158 -5.61 -4.57 -1.23
N PHE A 159 -4.89 -5.24 -0.33
CA PHE A 159 -3.50 -5.61 -0.50
C PHE A 159 -3.46 -7.12 -0.74
N SER A 160 -2.83 -7.54 -1.82
CA SER A 160 -2.77 -8.95 -2.19
C SER A 160 -1.47 -9.31 -2.89
N THR A 161 -1.13 -10.60 -2.85
CA THR A 161 -0.04 -11.14 -3.65
C THR A 161 -0.58 -12.13 -4.67
N ILE A 162 0.06 -12.19 -5.84
CA ILE A 162 -0.28 -13.12 -6.92
C ILE A 162 0.97 -13.86 -7.39
N GLY A 163 0.76 -14.91 -8.20
CA GLY A 163 1.86 -15.74 -8.69
C GLY A 163 2.64 -16.43 -7.57
N GLY A 164 1.94 -16.88 -6.52
CA GLY A 164 2.56 -17.55 -5.36
C GLY A 164 3.36 -16.61 -4.45
N GLY A 165 3.01 -15.32 -4.38
CA GLY A 165 3.76 -14.33 -3.61
C GLY A 165 4.77 -13.54 -4.44
N ALA A 166 4.88 -13.81 -5.74
CA ALA A 166 5.83 -13.15 -6.63
C ALA A 166 5.55 -11.65 -6.78
N ASN A 167 4.30 -11.25 -6.93
CA ASN A 167 3.97 -9.84 -7.19
C ASN A 167 2.99 -9.32 -6.15
N LEU A 168 3.18 -8.10 -5.70
CA LEU A 168 2.31 -7.39 -4.77
C LEU A 168 1.39 -6.44 -5.56
N GLN A 169 0.11 -6.43 -5.19
CA GLN A 169 -0.91 -5.58 -5.80
C GLN A 169 -1.61 -4.74 -4.75
N LEU A 170 -1.82 -3.47 -5.07
CA LEU A 170 -2.60 -2.52 -4.30
C LEU A 170 -3.80 -2.08 -5.14
N TRP A 171 -4.99 -2.38 -4.64
CA TRP A 171 -6.23 -2.09 -5.32
C TRP A 171 -7.09 -1.12 -4.51
N ALA A 172 -7.82 -0.25 -5.22
CA ALA A 172 -8.91 0.52 -4.66
C ALA A 172 -10.24 -0.05 -5.15
N GLU A 173 -11.19 -0.15 -4.24
CA GLU A 173 -12.55 -0.61 -4.49
C GLU A 173 -13.53 0.45 -3.95
N PRO A 174 -13.79 1.52 -4.71
CA PRO A 174 -14.72 2.55 -4.30
C PRO A 174 -16.16 2.03 -4.32
N LYS A 175 -16.99 2.56 -3.42
CA LYS A 175 -18.42 2.24 -3.38
C LYS A 175 -19.08 2.53 -4.72
N GLY A 176 -19.74 1.52 -5.29
CA GLY A 176 -20.51 1.65 -6.52
C GLY A 176 -19.64 1.83 -7.79
N LYS A 177 -18.35 1.53 -7.73
CA LYS A 177 -17.45 1.53 -8.89
C LYS A 177 -16.71 0.20 -8.98
N SER A 178 -16.25 -0.13 -10.18
CA SER A 178 -15.35 -1.27 -10.37
C SER A 178 -14.03 -1.05 -9.63
N LYS A 179 -13.52 -2.13 -9.05
CA LYS A 179 -12.18 -2.21 -8.49
C LYS A 179 -11.12 -1.92 -9.56
N PHE A 180 -10.08 -1.16 -9.22
CA PHE A 180 -8.99 -0.83 -10.15
C PHE A 180 -7.62 -0.84 -9.44
N ILE A 181 -6.57 -1.14 -10.22
CA ILE A 181 -5.20 -1.21 -9.72
C ILE A 181 -4.68 0.20 -9.45
N VAL A 182 -4.14 0.42 -8.26
CA VAL A 182 -3.49 1.69 -7.91
C VAL A 182 -2.00 1.56 -8.14
N ALA A 183 -1.41 0.50 -7.59
CA ALA A 183 0.01 0.20 -7.76
C ALA A 183 0.24 -1.31 -7.85
N TYR A 184 1.23 -1.67 -8.63
CA TYR A 184 1.66 -3.05 -8.85
C TYR A 184 3.17 -3.12 -8.69
N PHE A 185 3.65 -4.11 -7.95
CA PHE A 185 5.06 -4.32 -7.69
C PHE A 185 5.45 -5.73 -8.13
N GLN A 186 6.24 -5.84 -9.19
CA GLN A 186 6.80 -7.10 -9.66
C GLN A 186 8.00 -7.50 -8.79
N LYS A 187 8.20 -8.81 -8.52
CA LYS A 187 9.41 -9.27 -7.79
C LYS A 187 10.74 -8.90 -8.44
N ASP A 188 10.74 -8.66 -9.75
CA ASP A 188 11.94 -8.26 -10.51
C ASP A 188 12.25 -6.75 -10.41
N GLY A 189 11.44 -6.02 -9.63
CA GLY A 189 11.65 -4.62 -9.28
C GLY A 189 10.93 -3.61 -10.18
N ASN A 190 10.06 -4.04 -11.08
CA ASN A 190 9.24 -3.10 -11.85
C ASN A 190 8.03 -2.63 -11.04
N VAL A 191 7.75 -1.32 -11.08
CA VAL A 191 6.62 -0.69 -10.40
C VAL A 191 5.66 -0.11 -11.43
N GLY A 192 4.42 -0.58 -11.41
CA GLY A 192 3.32 -0.03 -12.18
C GLY A 192 2.45 0.88 -11.31
N ILE A 193 2.12 2.08 -11.78
CA ILE A 193 1.10 2.94 -11.18
C ILE A 193 -0.07 3.02 -12.18
N GLY A 194 -1.24 2.54 -11.77
CA GLY A 194 -2.41 2.43 -12.65
C GLY A 194 -2.32 1.33 -13.73
N THR A 195 -1.28 0.49 -13.72
CA THR A 195 -1.09 -0.67 -14.60
C THR A 195 -0.64 -1.88 -13.79
N ASP A 196 -1.03 -3.08 -14.22
CA ASP A 196 -0.69 -4.36 -13.60
C ASP A 196 0.36 -5.17 -14.38
N ASN A 197 0.85 -4.63 -15.49
CA ASN A 197 1.89 -5.25 -16.31
C ASN A 197 2.95 -4.21 -16.73
N PRO A 198 3.67 -3.59 -15.77
CA PRO A 198 4.73 -2.66 -16.10
C PRO A 198 5.84 -3.36 -16.90
N THR A 199 6.22 -2.76 -18.03
CA THR A 199 7.32 -3.21 -18.90
C THR A 199 8.62 -2.45 -18.63
N GLN A 200 8.53 -1.37 -17.86
CA GLN A 200 9.65 -0.53 -17.44
C GLN A 200 9.79 -0.55 -15.92
N LYS A 201 10.96 -0.15 -15.41
CA LYS A 201 11.23 -0.10 -13.96
C LYS A 201 10.21 0.74 -13.19
N LEU A 202 9.75 1.82 -13.81
CA LEU A 202 8.58 2.57 -13.37
C LEU A 202 7.71 2.83 -14.60
N GLU A 203 6.48 2.34 -14.59
CA GLU A 203 5.49 2.62 -15.62
C GLU A 203 4.25 3.25 -14.98
N VAL A 204 3.85 4.43 -15.48
CA VAL A 204 2.66 5.13 -15.02
C VAL A 204 1.63 5.11 -16.16
N ALA A 205 0.59 4.29 -16.01
CA ALA A 205 -0.54 4.30 -16.92
C ALA A 205 -1.49 5.44 -16.54
N GLY A 206 -1.23 6.61 -17.12
CA GLY A 206 -2.00 7.81 -16.88
C GLY A 206 -1.67 8.91 -17.87
N ARG A 207 -2.39 10.02 -17.77
CA ARG A 207 -2.23 11.18 -18.67
C ARG A 207 -1.04 12.06 -18.30
N ARG A 208 -0.61 12.04 -17.03
CA ARG A 208 0.41 12.95 -16.50
C ARG A 208 1.20 12.32 -15.36
N LEU A 209 2.50 12.62 -15.31
CA LEU A 209 3.36 12.47 -14.13
C LEU A 209 3.75 13.86 -13.63
N ARG A 210 3.66 14.10 -12.32
CA ARG A 210 3.86 15.44 -11.75
C ARG A 210 4.79 15.40 -10.54
N LEU A 211 5.73 16.34 -10.50
CA LEU A 211 6.51 16.68 -9.31
C LEU A 211 6.09 18.08 -8.86
N SER A 212 5.73 18.24 -7.60
CA SER A 212 5.25 19.53 -7.05
C SER A 212 5.77 19.80 -5.66
N THR A 213 5.88 21.08 -5.31
CA THR A 213 6.25 21.48 -3.94
C THR A 213 5.04 21.31 -3.00
N PRO A 214 5.17 20.58 -1.88
CA PRO A 214 4.10 20.51 -0.87
C PRO A 214 3.65 21.90 -0.42
N GLY A 215 2.35 22.14 -0.37
CA GLY A 215 1.78 23.44 0.00
C GLY A 215 1.83 24.52 -1.10
N ASN A 216 2.45 24.28 -2.26
CA ASN A 216 2.41 25.19 -3.39
C ASN A 216 2.02 24.47 -4.70
N PRO A 217 0.72 24.34 -4.99
CA PRO A 217 0.25 23.62 -6.18
C PRO A 217 0.64 24.32 -7.50
N ASN A 218 1.01 25.60 -7.47
CA ASN A 218 1.39 26.33 -8.68
C ASN A 218 2.86 26.17 -9.06
N ARG A 219 3.70 25.58 -8.19
CA ARG A 219 5.10 25.25 -8.47
C ARG A 219 5.28 23.76 -8.73
N ASN A 220 5.34 23.40 -10.00
CA ASN A 220 5.44 22.00 -10.42
C ASN A 220 6.10 21.85 -11.79
N ILE A 221 6.52 20.61 -12.08
CA ILE A 221 6.84 20.14 -13.42
C ILE A 221 5.98 18.91 -13.73
N GLU A 222 5.42 18.88 -14.93
CA GLU A 222 4.55 17.81 -15.43
C GLU A 222 5.12 17.20 -16.70
N MET A 223 5.17 15.87 -16.78
CA MET A 223 5.31 15.13 -18.04
C MET A 223 3.91 14.77 -18.51
N ARG A 224 3.53 15.17 -19.73
CA ARG A 224 2.17 15.01 -20.22
C ARG A 224 2.13 14.14 -21.46
N THR A 225 1.13 13.27 -21.52
CA THR A 225 0.83 12.38 -22.66
C THR A 225 -0.59 12.61 -23.17
N ASP A 226 -1.08 13.84 -22.99
CA ASP A 226 -2.51 14.13 -22.98
C ASP A 226 -2.88 15.23 -23.97
N GLY A 227 -3.91 14.99 -24.79
CA GLY A 227 -4.25 15.88 -25.91
C GLY A 227 -3.38 15.63 -27.14
N ALA A 228 -3.08 16.68 -27.91
CA ALA A 228 -2.32 16.59 -29.17
C ALA A 228 -0.79 16.68 -28.98
N HIS A 229 -0.31 16.91 -27.76
CA HIS A 229 1.11 17.13 -27.46
C HIS A 229 1.60 16.16 -26.39
N MET A 230 2.86 15.75 -26.53
CA MET A 230 3.64 15.12 -25.46
C MET A 230 4.72 16.11 -25.06
N ASP A 231 4.74 16.55 -23.80
CA ASP A 231 5.60 17.64 -23.36
C ASP A 231 6.08 17.52 -21.91
N LEU A 232 7.02 18.43 -21.58
CA LEU A 232 7.43 18.75 -20.23
C LEU A 232 6.98 20.18 -19.94
N ASN A 233 6.09 20.36 -18.97
CA ASN A 233 5.51 21.65 -18.64
C ASN A 233 5.94 22.07 -17.23
N ALA A 234 6.59 23.23 -17.10
CA ALA A 234 6.91 23.84 -15.81
C ALA A 234 5.93 24.96 -15.48
N ASN A 235 5.49 25.03 -14.22
CA ASN A 235 4.63 26.09 -13.71
C ASN A 235 5.26 26.76 -12.48
N GLY A 236 5.01 28.06 -12.31
CA GLY A 236 5.46 28.83 -11.15
C GLY A 236 6.96 29.17 -11.16
N GLY A 237 7.63 29.10 -12.31
CA GLY A 237 9.03 29.46 -12.50
C GLY A 237 9.56 29.12 -13.89
N ASN A 238 10.83 29.48 -14.15
CA ASN A 238 11.54 29.11 -15.37
C ASN A 238 11.87 27.60 -15.38
N LEU A 239 11.84 26.99 -16.56
CA LEU A 239 12.37 25.64 -16.78
C LEU A 239 13.87 25.73 -17.10
N TYR A 240 14.72 25.25 -16.20
CA TYR A 240 16.15 25.14 -16.44
C TYR A 240 16.49 23.76 -17.01
N LEU A 241 17.04 23.73 -18.23
CA LEU A 241 17.56 22.52 -18.87
C LEU A 241 19.09 22.64 -18.98
N HIS A 242 19.81 21.97 -18.09
CA HIS A 242 21.27 22.01 -18.06
C HIS A 242 21.88 20.64 -17.76
N SER A 243 23.14 20.46 -18.14
CA SER A 243 23.97 19.33 -17.72
C SER A 243 25.15 19.86 -16.91
N ASN A 244 25.53 19.16 -15.83
CA ASN A 244 26.62 19.59 -14.95
C ASN A 244 28.00 19.29 -15.52
N THR A 245 28.11 18.23 -16.32
CA THR A 245 29.38 17.71 -16.82
C THR A 245 29.43 17.59 -18.33
N GLY A 246 28.29 17.62 -19.02
CA GLY A 246 28.19 17.48 -20.47
C GLY A 246 27.43 18.62 -21.13
N ASN A 247 27.11 18.44 -22.41
CA ASN A 247 26.31 19.39 -23.17
C ASN A 247 24.81 19.17 -22.92
N THR A 248 24.02 20.24 -22.94
CA THR A 248 22.56 20.12 -23.11
C THR A 248 22.25 19.90 -24.58
N ILE A 249 21.76 18.71 -24.93
CA ILE A 249 21.35 18.38 -26.29
C ILE A 249 19.82 18.32 -26.34
N LEU A 250 19.19 19.29 -27.02
CA LEU A 250 17.73 19.37 -27.11
C LEU A 250 17.13 18.43 -28.16
N GLN A 251 17.87 18.10 -29.22
CA GLN A 251 17.43 17.15 -30.24
C GLN A 251 18.62 16.48 -30.94
N ALA A 252 18.94 15.23 -30.53
CA ALA A 252 20.04 14.44 -31.08
C ALA A 252 19.59 13.46 -32.19
N PHE A 253 18.31 13.06 -32.20
CA PHE A 253 17.81 11.93 -32.98
C PHE A 253 17.20 12.34 -34.33
N GLY A 254 17.47 13.57 -34.77
CA GLY A 254 16.80 14.15 -35.92
C GLY A 254 15.44 14.71 -35.54
N GLY A 255 15.17 15.94 -35.97
CA GLY A 255 14.00 16.71 -35.58
C GLY A 255 14.32 18.20 -35.62
N LYS A 256 13.30 19.04 -35.44
CA LYS A 256 13.44 20.49 -35.40
C LYS A 256 13.31 20.97 -33.97
N VAL A 257 14.15 21.92 -33.58
CA VAL A 257 13.97 22.69 -32.34
C VAL A 257 13.21 23.95 -32.74
N VAL A 258 12.03 24.14 -32.15
CA VAL A 258 11.19 25.31 -32.38
C VAL A 258 11.13 26.13 -31.11
N VAL A 259 11.35 27.44 -31.24
CA VAL A 259 11.24 28.40 -30.13
C VAL A 259 10.20 29.45 -30.53
N GLY A 260 9.19 29.63 -29.68
CA GLY A 260 8.06 30.52 -29.92
C GLY A 260 6.79 29.79 -30.36
N ALA A 261 5.69 30.53 -30.45
CA ALA A 261 4.38 30.00 -30.83
C ALA A 261 4.08 30.33 -32.30
N GLY A 262 3.81 29.32 -33.12
CA GLY A 262 3.21 29.49 -34.44
C GLY A 262 2.93 28.19 -35.17
N SER A 263 2.41 28.29 -36.39
CA SER A 263 1.86 27.17 -37.14
C SER A 263 2.87 26.49 -38.07
N ASN A 264 2.77 25.16 -38.16
CA ASN A 264 3.45 24.30 -39.12
C ASN A 264 3.12 24.74 -40.58
N PRO A 265 4.06 24.69 -41.56
CA PRO A 265 5.35 24.01 -41.55
C PRO A 265 6.54 24.82 -41.04
N TYR A 266 7.28 24.24 -40.07
CA TYR A 266 8.63 24.72 -39.73
C TYR A 266 9.62 24.20 -40.77
N THR A 267 10.42 25.07 -41.39
CA THR A 267 11.29 24.67 -42.53
C THR A 267 12.77 24.50 -42.16
N SER A 268 13.19 24.93 -40.97
CA SER A 268 14.57 24.89 -40.49
C SER A 268 14.78 23.91 -39.33
N LYS A 269 16.02 23.40 -39.16
CA LYS A 269 16.40 22.54 -38.01
C LYS A 269 16.28 23.27 -36.67
N LEU A 270 16.64 24.55 -36.65
CA LEU A 270 16.31 25.48 -35.57
C LEU A 270 15.39 26.56 -36.16
N HIS A 271 14.15 26.64 -35.68
CA HIS A 271 13.18 27.66 -36.07
C HIS A 271 12.89 28.53 -34.85
N VAL A 272 13.28 29.80 -34.89
CA VAL A 272 12.90 30.77 -33.86
C VAL A 272 11.87 31.71 -34.47
N GLN A 273 10.66 31.67 -33.93
CA GLN A 273 9.62 32.61 -34.29
C GLN A 273 9.61 33.76 -33.29
N GLY A 274 10.19 34.89 -33.70
CA GLY A 274 10.44 36.05 -32.86
C GLY A 274 11.90 36.52 -32.96
N GLY A 275 12.32 37.36 -32.02
CA GLY A 275 13.71 37.81 -31.94
C GLY A 275 14.61 36.74 -31.31
N ALA A 276 15.78 36.52 -31.89
CA ALA A 276 16.88 35.79 -31.28
C ALA A 276 18.05 36.75 -31.05
N SER A 277 18.54 36.83 -29.80
CA SER A 277 19.76 37.57 -29.48
C SER A 277 20.91 36.58 -29.29
N VAL A 278 22.06 36.86 -29.92
CA VAL A 278 23.30 36.10 -29.75
C VAL A 278 24.36 37.09 -29.32
N SER A 279 24.85 36.97 -28.08
CA SER A 279 25.80 37.92 -27.49
C SER A 279 27.24 37.74 -27.98
N ASP A 280 27.54 36.64 -28.65
CA ASP A 280 28.86 36.35 -29.24
C ASP A 280 28.74 36.03 -30.74
N TRP A 281 29.03 34.80 -31.17
CA TRP A 281 29.01 34.40 -32.56
C TRP A 281 27.93 33.36 -32.85
N LEU A 282 27.15 33.60 -33.91
CA LEU A 282 26.31 32.61 -34.55
C LEU A 282 27.08 32.03 -35.75
N ARG A 283 27.30 30.71 -35.73
CA ARG A 283 27.88 30.00 -36.86
C ARG A 283 26.77 29.51 -37.78
N ILE A 284 26.76 29.96 -39.04
CA ILE A 284 25.82 29.50 -40.06
C ILE A 284 26.62 28.68 -41.08
N ASN A 285 26.33 27.37 -41.12
CA ASN A 285 27.07 26.31 -41.84
C ASN A 285 28.51 26.05 -41.35
N GLY A 286 28.92 24.79 -41.47
CA GLY A 286 30.25 24.32 -41.15
C GLY A 286 30.39 22.87 -41.59
N ASN A 287 30.99 22.66 -42.76
CA ASN A 287 31.66 21.41 -43.05
C ASN A 287 33.02 21.42 -42.31
N THR A 288 33.63 20.25 -42.13
CA THR A 288 34.89 20.04 -41.38
C THR A 288 36.13 20.69 -42.02
N ASP A 289 35.94 21.40 -43.13
CA ASP A 289 36.94 22.06 -43.98
C ASP A 289 37.29 23.50 -43.53
N GLY A 290 36.65 24.03 -42.49
CA GLY A 290 37.05 25.30 -41.87
C GLY A 290 36.47 26.57 -42.50
N THR A 291 35.61 26.46 -43.54
CA THR A 291 35.00 27.62 -44.24
C THR A 291 33.58 27.92 -43.77
N ALA A 292 33.39 28.11 -42.47
CA ALA A 292 32.10 28.55 -41.94
C ALA A 292 31.93 30.07 -42.03
N TRP A 293 30.73 30.53 -42.38
CA TRP A 293 30.34 31.93 -42.18
C TRP A 293 30.21 32.16 -40.67
N LYS A 294 31.24 32.80 -40.08
CA LYS A 294 31.24 33.23 -38.69
C LYS A 294 30.60 34.62 -38.63
N LEU A 295 29.32 34.71 -38.25
CA LEU A 295 28.75 35.98 -37.79
C LEU A 295 29.08 36.14 -36.31
N GLY A 296 30.27 36.65 -36.01
CA GLY A 296 30.61 37.12 -34.66
C GLY A 296 30.24 38.59 -34.53
N MET A 297 29.42 38.95 -33.55
CA MET A 297 29.06 40.34 -33.32
C MET A 297 29.20 40.71 -31.85
N ASN A 298 30.27 41.44 -31.57
CA ASN A 298 30.21 42.54 -30.59
C ASN A 298 30.35 43.84 -31.41
N GLY A 299 29.25 44.26 -32.06
CA GLY A 299 29.22 45.32 -33.08
C GLY A 299 28.06 45.18 -34.07
N SER A 300 27.99 46.02 -35.13
CA SER A 300 26.86 46.04 -36.09
C SER A 300 27.12 45.30 -37.41
N PHE A 301 26.16 44.47 -37.84
CA PHE A 301 25.88 44.03 -39.21
C PHE A 301 24.47 43.37 -39.22
N ILE A 302 23.41 43.75 -39.97
CA ILE A 302 23.27 44.40 -41.28
C ILE A 302 22.11 45.43 -41.25
N GLN A 303 22.39 46.64 -41.74
CA GLN A 303 21.49 47.75 -42.11
C GLN A 303 20.76 48.61 -41.06
N ARG A 304 21.02 49.92 -41.18
CA ARG A 304 20.17 51.05 -40.83
C ARG A 304 20.10 51.93 -42.09
N ASN A 305 18.89 52.27 -42.57
CA ASN A 305 18.66 53.12 -43.76
C ASN A 305 18.93 52.49 -45.15
N GLY A 306 18.70 51.18 -45.36
CA GLY A 306 18.47 50.64 -46.71
C GLY A 306 19.65 50.07 -47.52
N ASN A 307 20.91 50.04 -47.02
CA ASN A 307 22.06 49.45 -47.78
C ASN A 307 22.82 48.26 -47.11
N VAL A 308 22.85 47.08 -47.78
CA VAL A 308 23.49 45.81 -47.34
C VAL A 308 24.89 45.75 -47.97
N ARG A 309 25.92 45.25 -47.28
CA ARG A 309 27.25 44.97 -47.87
C ARG A 309 27.63 43.49 -47.73
N LEU A 310 27.65 42.73 -48.81
CA LEU A 310 28.08 41.32 -48.88
C LEU A 310 29.07 41.16 -50.07
N ALA A 311 30.11 40.32 -49.97
CA ALA A 311 31.01 39.90 -51.07
C ALA A 311 30.58 38.52 -51.63
N VAL A 312 30.64 38.09 -52.92
CA VAL A 312 31.45 38.41 -54.12
C VAL A 312 30.66 38.01 -55.42
N GLY A 313 30.85 38.76 -56.54
CA GLY A 313 30.59 38.38 -57.97
C GLY A 313 29.23 38.79 -58.59
N SER A 314 29.09 39.55 -59.69
CA SER A 314 29.92 39.84 -60.88
C SER A 314 30.25 41.33 -61.07
N GLY A 315 31.06 41.90 -60.18
CA GLY A 315 31.56 43.26 -60.41
C GLY A 315 32.55 43.75 -59.39
N LYS A 316 32.12 44.26 -58.23
CA LYS A 316 33.05 44.70 -57.17
C LYS A 316 32.49 44.53 -55.76
N VAL A 317 33.24 43.75 -54.97
CA VAL A 317 33.28 43.77 -53.51
C VAL A 317 34.74 43.58 -53.11
N ALA A 318 35.26 44.41 -52.20
CA ALA A 318 36.68 44.35 -51.82
C ALA A 318 36.90 43.53 -50.53
N ILE A 319 37.72 42.49 -50.68
CA ILE A 319 38.36 41.66 -49.64
C ILE A 319 39.86 41.94 -49.76
N GLY A 320 40.54 42.34 -48.69
CA GLY A 320 41.95 42.73 -48.73
C GLY A 320 42.89 41.57 -48.39
N GLY A 321 43.74 41.19 -49.35
CA GLY A 321 44.89 40.31 -49.17
C GLY A 321 45.65 40.01 -50.47
N GLY A 322 46.45 40.97 -50.95
CA GLY A 322 47.35 40.82 -52.11
C GLY A 322 47.78 42.17 -52.67
N TYR A 323 49.05 42.52 -52.55
CA TYR A 323 49.59 43.88 -52.65
C TYR A 323 49.56 44.50 -54.06
N ALA A 324 48.92 45.65 -54.18
CA ALA A 324 49.51 46.82 -54.84
C ALA A 324 49.24 48.04 -53.93
N SER A 325 50.30 48.76 -53.57
CA SER A 325 50.31 49.79 -52.53
C SER A 325 49.47 51.01 -52.95
N GLY A 326 48.49 51.40 -52.14
CA GLY A 326 47.92 52.76 -52.17
C GLY A 326 46.41 52.94 -51.95
N TYR A 327 45.56 51.93 -52.18
CA TYR A 327 44.09 52.14 -52.15
C TYR A 327 43.33 51.05 -51.38
N LYS A 328 42.35 51.48 -50.55
CA LYS A 328 41.50 50.59 -49.72
C LYS A 328 40.10 50.33 -50.31
N LEU A 329 39.78 50.87 -51.48
CA LEU A 329 38.49 50.71 -52.16
C LEU A 329 38.65 50.93 -53.68
N SER A 330 38.13 50.02 -54.50
CA SER A 330 37.98 50.21 -55.96
C SER A 330 36.50 50.16 -56.33
N VAL A 331 36.04 51.11 -57.14
CA VAL A 331 34.65 51.23 -57.64
C VAL A 331 34.73 51.29 -59.16
N ASP A 332 33.80 50.63 -59.88
CA ASP A 332 33.62 50.83 -61.33
C ASP A 332 32.25 51.46 -61.54
N GLY A 333 32.25 52.64 -62.17
CA GLY A 333 31.08 53.52 -62.29
C GLY A 333 31.32 54.90 -61.68
N LYS A 334 30.60 55.92 -62.18
CA LYS A 334 30.74 57.32 -61.76
C LYS A 334 30.23 57.48 -60.34
N VAL A 335 31.13 57.83 -59.41
CA VAL A 335 30.77 58.26 -58.06
C VAL A 335 30.26 59.70 -58.15
N MET A 336 28.97 59.91 -57.90
CA MET A 336 28.36 61.22 -57.66
C MET A 336 28.04 61.35 -56.17
#